data_AF-A0A495XTS3-F1
#
_entry.id   AF-A0A495XTS3-F1
#
_cell.length_a   1.000
_cell.length_b   1.000
_cell.length_c   1.000
_cell.angle_alpha   90.00
_cell.angle_beta   90.00
_cell.angle_gamma   90.00
#
_symmetry.space_group_name_H-M   'P 1'
#
loop_
_entity.id
_entity.type
_entity.pdbx_description
1 polymer ?
#
loop_
_entity_poly.entity_id
_entity_poly.type
_entity_poly.pdbx_seq_one_letter_code
_entity_poly.pdbx_strand_id
1 'polypeptide(L)'
;MKLYADTPARRTRQIVSDTLVLLWVGLWVWLGRQVFDTVQLLQGPAGSLRSAGQTVEGSLTGAGDEAGRLPLVGDSLRVWLQQAAGSGTTLREAGTSMSDTVHTVALVLGIVIAAVPIALVVLVWAFVRYRFARRATTAQRFIDASADLDLFALRALARQPMTALARISDDPAGAWRRGDPAVVHALGVLELRSNGLWPPPLEPRAR
;
A
#
# COMPACT_ATOMS: atom_id res chain seq x y z
N MET A 1 3.76 27.55 4.08
CA MET A 1 4.01 26.16 3.64
C MET A 1 4.06 26.15 2.11
N LYS A 2 5.25 26.09 1.50
CA LYS A 2 5.36 26.12 0.02
C LYS A 2 5.34 24.70 -0.53
N LEU A 3 4.32 24.44 -1.35
CA LEU A 3 3.81 23.11 -1.74
C LEU A 3 4.32 22.60 -3.10
N TYR A 4 5.35 23.17 -3.73
CA TYR A 4 5.77 22.72 -5.07
C TYR A 4 7.28 22.88 -5.33
N ALA A 5 7.84 21.90 -6.04
CA ALA A 5 9.16 21.94 -6.65
C ALA A 5 8.99 21.92 -8.19
N ASP A 6 9.52 22.95 -8.85
CA ASP A 6 9.29 23.30 -10.25
C ASP A 6 10.15 22.50 -11.25
N THR A 7 9.84 21.21 -11.45
CA THR A 7 10.19 20.55 -12.72
C THR A 7 9.05 19.64 -13.21
N PRO A 8 8.51 19.87 -14.43
CA PRO A 8 7.39 19.08 -14.97
C PRO A 8 7.69 17.58 -15.07
N ALA A 9 8.96 17.20 -15.25
CA ALA A 9 9.43 15.81 -15.24
C ALA A 9 9.27 15.11 -13.87
N ARG A 10 9.27 15.86 -12.75
CA ARG A 10 9.02 15.28 -11.41
C ARG A 10 7.53 15.13 -11.13
N ARG A 11 6.70 16.04 -11.65
CA ARG A 11 5.23 15.97 -11.51
C ARG A 11 4.66 14.76 -12.25
N THR A 12 5.09 14.52 -13.48
CA THR A 12 4.68 13.33 -14.25
C THR A 12 5.15 12.04 -13.58
N ARG A 13 6.39 11.98 -13.08
CA ARG A 13 6.89 10.79 -12.37
C ARG A 13 6.12 10.50 -11.09
N GLN A 14 5.66 11.54 -10.38
CA GLN A 14 4.83 11.36 -9.20
C GLN A 14 3.45 10.83 -9.56
N ILE A 15 2.77 11.44 -10.54
CA ILE A 15 1.45 10.97 -11.00
C ILE A 15 1.55 9.51 -11.45
N VAL A 16 2.55 9.18 -12.27
CA VAL A 16 2.78 7.79 -12.72
C VAL A 16 3.04 6.86 -11.54
N SER A 17 3.86 7.25 -10.57
CA SER A 17 4.13 6.42 -9.38
C SER A 17 2.86 6.19 -8.56
N ASP A 18 2.07 7.23 -8.34
CA ASP A 18 0.85 7.16 -7.54
C ASP A 18 -0.21 6.31 -8.27
N THR A 19 -0.35 6.48 -9.59
CA THR A 19 -1.21 5.63 -10.43
C THR A 19 -0.75 4.18 -10.41
N LEU A 20 0.55 3.89 -10.51
CA LEU A 20 1.06 2.51 -10.43
C LEU A 20 0.79 1.88 -9.07
N VAL A 21 0.96 2.62 -7.97
CA VAL A 21 0.61 2.13 -6.63
C VAL A 21 -0.88 1.85 -6.52
N LEU A 22 -1.75 2.74 -7.03
CA LEU A 22 -3.20 2.52 -7.03
C LEU A 22 -3.60 1.31 -7.86
N LEU A 23 -3.03 1.14 -9.05
CA LEU A 23 -3.26 -0.03 -9.90
C LEU A 23 -2.78 -1.32 -9.22
N TRP A 24 -1.63 -1.27 -8.56
CA TRP A 24 -1.09 -2.39 -7.80
C TRP A 24 -2.02 -2.78 -6.64
N VAL A 25 -2.47 -1.81 -5.86
CA VAL A 25 -3.43 -2.03 -4.77
C VAL A 25 -4.73 -2.63 -5.32
N GLY A 26 -5.27 -2.06 -6.40
CA GLY A 26 -6.48 -2.55 -7.05
C GLY A 26 -6.33 -4.00 -7.52
N LEU A 27 -5.20 -4.34 -8.16
CA LEU A 27 -4.90 -5.69 -8.62
C LEU A 27 -4.88 -6.70 -7.46
N TRP A 28 -4.19 -6.39 -6.36
CA TRP A 28 -4.08 -7.31 -5.23
C TRP A 28 -5.37 -7.43 -4.42
N VAL A 29 -6.15 -6.36 -4.29
CA VAL A 29 -7.50 -6.45 -3.74
C VAL A 29 -8.39 -7.32 -4.61
N TRP A 30 -8.31 -7.18 -5.94
CA TRP A 30 -9.04 -8.04 -6.87
C TRP A 30 -8.62 -9.50 -6.74
N LEU A 31 -7.32 -9.80 -6.72
CA LEU A 31 -6.80 -11.16 -6.50
C LEU A 31 -7.23 -11.75 -5.16
N GLY A 32 -7.16 -10.99 -4.07
CA GLY A 32 -7.62 -11.42 -2.75
C GLY A 32 -9.11 -11.79 -2.74
N ARG A 33 -9.94 -11.01 -3.44
CA ARG A 33 -11.37 -11.34 -3.63
C ARG A 33 -11.57 -12.61 -4.46
N GLN A 34 -10.83 -12.78 -5.56
CA GLN A 34 -10.93 -14.00 -6.37
C GLN A 34 -10.60 -15.26 -5.56
N VAL A 35 -9.58 -15.18 -4.70
CA VAL A 35 -9.24 -16.30 -3.83
C VAL A 35 -10.35 -16.56 -2.80
N PHE A 36 -10.87 -15.52 -2.16
CA PHE A 36 -12.02 -15.63 -1.26
C PHE A 36 -13.20 -16.32 -1.97
N ASP A 37 -13.62 -15.82 -3.12
CA ASP A 37 -14.75 -16.34 -3.90
C ASP A 37 -14.52 -17.81 -4.30
N THR A 38 -13.30 -18.16 -4.70
CA THR A 38 -12.93 -19.53 -5.05
C THR A 38 -13.04 -20.49 -3.86
N VAL A 39 -12.56 -20.08 -2.68
CA VAL A 39 -12.66 -20.90 -1.47
C VAL A 39 -14.12 -21.03 -1.02
N GLN A 40 -14.93 -19.99 -1.20
CA GLN A 40 -16.36 -20.03 -0.87
C GLN A 40 -17.17 -21.02 -1.71
N LEU A 41 -16.67 -21.46 -2.87
CA LEU A 41 -17.29 -22.55 -3.63
C LEU A 41 -17.40 -23.84 -2.79
N LEU A 42 -16.54 -24.02 -1.79
CA LEU A 42 -16.60 -25.15 -0.85
C LEU A 42 -17.80 -25.08 0.12
N GLN A 43 -18.52 -23.95 0.19
CA GLN A 43 -19.78 -23.89 0.94
C GLN A 43 -20.87 -24.77 0.33
N GLY A 44 -20.84 -25.01 -0.99
CA GLY A 44 -21.81 -25.90 -1.64
C GLY A 44 -21.79 -27.31 -1.02
N PRO A 45 -20.64 -28.00 -1.00
CA PRO A 45 -20.48 -29.27 -0.30
C PRO A 45 -20.90 -29.25 1.19
N ALA A 46 -20.54 -28.21 1.94
CA ALA A 46 -20.92 -28.07 3.35
C ALA A 46 -22.44 -27.92 3.52
N GLY A 47 -23.09 -27.15 2.64
CA GLY A 47 -24.53 -26.98 2.57
C GLY A 47 -25.26 -28.29 2.25
N SER A 48 -24.73 -29.07 1.30
CA SER A 48 -25.23 -30.40 0.97
C SER A 48 -25.17 -31.34 2.18
N LEU A 49 -24.03 -31.39 2.89
CA LEU A 49 -23.88 -32.21 4.08
C LEU A 49 -24.89 -31.83 5.19
N ARG A 50 -25.06 -30.51 5.41
CA ARG A 50 -26.03 -29.98 6.36
C ARG A 50 -27.47 -30.40 6.00
N SER A 51 -27.84 -30.27 4.73
CA SER A 51 -29.18 -30.66 4.25
C SER A 51 -29.43 -32.17 4.34
N ALA A 52 -28.41 -32.98 4.08
CA ALA A 52 -28.48 -34.44 4.24
C ALA A 52 -28.68 -34.82 5.71
N GLY A 53 -27.92 -34.20 6.63
CA GLY A 53 -28.08 -34.39 8.07
C GLY A 53 -29.50 -34.02 8.55
N GLN A 54 -30.02 -32.88 8.12
CA GLN A 54 -31.39 -32.43 8.43
C GLN A 54 -32.47 -33.39 7.90
N THR A 55 -32.28 -33.92 6.69
CA THR A 55 -33.21 -34.89 6.08
C THR A 55 -33.21 -36.22 6.84
N VAL A 56 -32.02 -36.70 7.23
CA VAL A 56 -31.85 -37.94 8.01
C VAL A 56 -32.45 -37.78 9.41
N GLU A 57 -32.13 -36.68 10.10
CA GLU A 57 -32.69 -36.31 11.41
C GLU A 57 -34.22 -36.31 11.34
N GLY A 58 -34.82 -35.55 10.41
CA GLY A 58 -36.27 -35.46 10.28
C GLY A 58 -36.94 -36.79 9.93
N SER A 59 -36.33 -37.60 9.04
CA SER A 59 -36.88 -38.90 8.65
C SER A 59 -36.88 -39.90 9.81
N LEU A 60 -35.81 -39.93 10.60
CA LEU A 60 -35.67 -40.84 11.74
C LEU A 60 -36.51 -40.42 12.93
N THR A 61 -36.61 -39.12 13.21
CA THR A 61 -37.53 -38.59 14.23
C THR A 61 -38.99 -38.90 13.87
N GLY A 62 -39.39 -38.62 12.62
CA GLY A 62 -40.75 -38.93 12.16
C GLY A 62 -41.06 -40.44 12.19
N ALA A 63 -40.11 -41.29 11.79
CA ALA A 63 -40.25 -42.74 11.92
C ALA A 63 -40.37 -43.18 13.39
N GLY A 64 -39.63 -42.55 14.30
CA GLY A 64 -39.70 -42.79 15.74
C GLY A 64 -41.08 -42.48 16.32
N ASP A 65 -41.66 -41.35 15.90
CA ASP A 65 -42.99 -40.93 16.35
C ASP A 65 -44.09 -41.90 15.87
N GLU A 66 -44.00 -42.38 14.64
CA GLU A 66 -44.94 -43.37 14.10
C GLU A 66 -44.76 -44.75 14.75
N ALA A 67 -43.51 -45.23 14.86
CA ALA A 67 -43.20 -46.50 15.52
C ALA A 67 -43.63 -46.50 17.00
N GLY A 68 -43.56 -45.33 17.64
CA GLY A 68 -44.05 -45.09 18.98
C GLY A 68 -45.54 -45.37 19.21
N ARG A 69 -46.35 -45.50 18.16
CA ARG A 69 -47.77 -45.84 18.27
C ARG A 69 -48.06 -47.34 18.34
N LEU A 70 -47.04 -48.19 18.11
CA LEU A 70 -47.21 -49.64 18.12
C LEU A 70 -47.36 -50.18 19.56
N PRO A 71 -48.37 -51.02 19.84
CA PRO A 71 -48.51 -51.65 21.15
C PRO A 71 -47.35 -52.62 21.43
N LEU A 72 -46.99 -52.79 22.71
CA LEU A 72 -45.91 -53.66 23.24
C LEU A 72 -44.47 -53.24 22.92
N VAL A 73 -44.16 -52.71 21.73
CA VAL A 73 -42.78 -52.42 21.30
C VAL A 73 -42.49 -50.96 20.92
N GLY A 74 -43.51 -50.11 20.85
CA GLY A 74 -43.38 -48.76 20.31
C GLY A 74 -42.40 -47.85 21.05
N ASP A 75 -42.36 -47.92 22.39
CA ASP A 75 -41.47 -47.06 23.18
C ASP A 75 -39.98 -47.37 22.94
N SER A 76 -39.62 -48.66 22.88
CA SER A 76 -38.24 -49.09 22.61
C SER A 76 -37.80 -48.70 21.19
N LEU A 77 -38.68 -48.88 20.20
CA LEU A 77 -38.41 -48.48 18.81
C LEU A 77 -38.27 -46.96 18.68
N ARG A 78 -39.12 -46.18 19.36
CA ARG A 78 -39.03 -44.71 19.40
C ARG A 78 -37.68 -44.25 19.93
N VAL A 79 -37.23 -44.80 21.06
CA VAL A 79 -35.94 -44.43 21.67
C VAL A 79 -34.77 -44.76 20.74
N TRP A 80 -34.76 -45.95 20.12
CA TRP A 80 -33.71 -46.33 19.18
C TRP A 80 -33.68 -45.42 17.94
N LEU A 81 -34.84 -45.12 17.36
CA LEU A 81 -34.95 -44.22 16.19
C LEU A 81 -34.56 -42.78 16.53
N GLN A 82 -34.93 -42.28 17.72
CA GLN A 82 -34.49 -40.97 18.21
C GLN A 82 -32.97 -40.91 18.45
N GLN A 83 -32.37 -41.98 18.98
CA GLN A 83 -30.91 -42.08 19.08
C GLN A 83 -30.25 -42.11 17.71
N ALA A 84 -30.81 -42.84 16.74
CA ALA A 84 -30.33 -42.85 15.37
C ALA A 84 -30.46 -41.46 14.71
N ALA A 85 -31.54 -40.72 14.97
CA ALA A 85 -31.73 -39.34 14.51
C ALA A 85 -30.61 -38.40 15.01
N GLY A 86 -30.01 -38.72 16.16
CA GLY A 86 -28.81 -38.05 16.69
C GLY A 86 -27.58 -38.14 15.77
N SER A 87 -27.53 -39.09 14.84
CA SER A 87 -26.50 -39.10 13.79
C SER A 87 -26.77 -38.02 12.74
N GLY A 88 -28.04 -37.73 12.44
CA GLY A 88 -28.45 -36.65 11.54
C GLY A 88 -28.12 -35.27 12.10
N THR A 89 -28.33 -35.05 13.40
CA THR A 89 -27.93 -33.79 14.07
C THR A 89 -26.43 -33.58 14.00
N THR A 90 -25.61 -34.59 14.29
CA THR A 90 -24.14 -34.46 14.23
C THR A 90 -23.64 -34.17 12.81
N LEU A 91 -24.23 -34.79 11.78
CA LEU A 91 -23.97 -34.47 10.37
C LEU A 91 -24.35 -33.02 10.02
N ARG A 92 -25.51 -32.56 10.49
CA ARG A 92 -25.99 -31.18 10.30
C ARG A 92 -25.06 -30.15 10.94
N GLU A 93 -24.62 -30.42 12.18
CA GLU A 93 -23.67 -29.58 12.92
C GLU A 93 -22.30 -29.57 12.26
N ALA A 94 -21.79 -30.73 11.82
CA ALA A 94 -20.54 -30.83 11.09
C ALA A 94 -20.57 -30.00 9.79
N GLY A 95 -21.66 -30.08 9.02
CA GLY A 95 -21.84 -29.26 7.81
C GLY A 95 -21.86 -27.76 8.11
N THR A 96 -22.48 -27.35 9.22
CA THR A 96 -22.51 -25.94 9.65
C THR A 96 -21.11 -25.46 10.06
N SER A 97 -20.43 -26.22 10.92
CA SER A 97 -19.06 -25.91 11.37
C SER A 97 -18.06 -25.86 10.22
N MET A 98 -18.19 -26.76 9.25
CA MET A 98 -17.38 -26.76 8.04
C MET A 98 -17.61 -25.48 7.22
N SER A 99 -18.86 -25.05 7.04
CA SER A 99 -19.19 -23.82 6.34
C SER A 99 -18.55 -22.59 7.00
N ASP A 100 -18.64 -22.49 8.33
CA ASP A 100 -18.05 -21.37 9.09
C ASP A 100 -16.52 -21.37 9.01
N THR A 101 -15.91 -22.55 9.07
CA THR A 101 -14.45 -22.72 8.92
C THR A 101 -14.00 -22.32 7.51
N VAL A 102 -14.70 -22.80 6.48
CA VAL A 102 -14.43 -22.44 5.08
C VAL A 102 -14.50 -20.92 4.90
N HIS A 103 -15.54 -20.28 5.44
CA HIS A 103 -15.70 -18.84 5.37
C HIS A 103 -14.54 -18.10 6.05
N THR A 104 -14.15 -18.53 7.24
CA THR A 104 -13.05 -17.94 8.01
C THR A 104 -11.71 -18.09 7.28
N VAL A 105 -11.43 -19.28 6.75
CA VAL A 105 -10.22 -19.56 5.97
C VAL A 105 -10.21 -18.72 4.69
N ALA A 106 -11.33 -18.61 3.98
CA ALA A 106 -11.46 -17.77 2.80
C ALA A 106 -11.12 -16.32 3.12
N LEU A 107 -11.67 -15.77 4.21
CA LEU A 107 -11.41 -14.39 4.63
C LEU A 107 -9.94 -14.17 4.95
N VAL A 108 -9.34 -15.02 5.80
CA VAL A 108 -7.95 -14.88 6.22
C VAL A 108 -7.02 -14.96 5.00
N LEU A 109 -7.24 -15.94 4.13
CA LEU A 109 -6.41 -16.14 2.95
C LEU A 109 -6.53 -14.97 1.97
N GLY A 110 -7.75 -14.51 1.69
CA GLY A 110 -8.01 -13.36 0.82
C GLY A 110 -7.36 -12.07 1.37
N ILE A 111 -7.47 -11.82 2.67
CA ILE A 111 -6.84 -10.68 3.34
C ILE A 111 -5.32 -10.78 3.26
N VAL A 112 -4.73 -11.92 3.60
CA VAL A 112 -3.26 -12.08 3.60
C VAL A 112 -2.69 -11.87 2.20
N ILE A 113 -3.31 -12.48 1.18
CA ILE A 113 -2.89 -12.36 -0.22
C ILE A 113 -2.97 -10.91 -0.71
N ALA A 114 -3.98 -10.15 -0.29
CA ALA A 114 -4.07 -8.73 -0.64
C ALA A 114 -3.09 -7.87 0.19
N ALA A 115 -3.13 -8.01 1.51
CA ALA A 115 -2.49 -7.10 2.45
C ALA A 115 -0.97 -7.16 2.42
N VAL A 116 -0.36 -8.34 2.29
CA VAL A 116 1.11 -8.49 2.31
C VAL A 116 1.79 -7.71 1.16
N PRO A 117 1.44 -7.93 -0.12
CA PRO A 117 2.06 -7.21 -1.23
C PRO A 117 1.68 -5.71 -1.26
N ILE A 118 0.48 -5.35 -0.80
CA ILE A 118 0.06 -3.95 -0.63
C ILE A 118 0.95 -3.27 0.42
N ALA A 119 1.08 -3.87 1.60
CA ALA A 119 1.87 -3.31 2.69
C ALA A 119 3.33 -3.13 2.27
N LEU A 120 3.93 -4.12 1.60
CA LEU A 120 5.30 -4.03 1.11
C LEU A 120 5.50 -2.83 0.18
N VAL A 121 4.66 -2.70 -0.86
CA VAL A 121 4.78 -1.60 -1.83
C VAL A 121 4.48 -0.24 -1.17
N VAL A 122 3.44 -0.16 -0.34
CA VAL A 122 3.08 1.08 0.36
C VAL A 122 4.17 1.51 1.34
N LEU A 123 4.78 0.59 2.08
CA LEU A 123 5.89 0.89 3.00
C LEU A 123 7.12 1.39 2.25
N VAL A 124 7.52 0.73 1.15
CA VAL A 124 8.65 1.16 0.33
C VAL A 124 8.37 2.53 -0.31
N TRP A 125 7.18 2.71 -0.88
CA TRP A 125 6.76 3.98 -1.48
C TRP A 125 6.74 5.10 -0.42
N ALA A 126 6.14 4.87 0.74
CA ALA A 126 6.07 5.83 1.83
C ALA A 126 7.47 6.17 2.39
N PHE A 127 8.36 5.19 2.54
CA PHE A 127 9.74 5.41 2.97
C PHE A 127 10.51 6.29 1.98
N VAL A 128 10.47 5.96 0.68
CA VAL A 128 11.13 6.74 -0.38
C VAL A 128 10.55 8.16 -0.43
N ARG A 129 9.23 8.29 -0.33
CA ARG A 129 8.50 9.56 -0.34
C ARG A 129 8.87 10.41 0.88
N TYR A 130 8.87 9.83 2.07
CA TYR A 130 9.23 10.49 3.32
C TYR A 130 10.68 10.97 3.29
N ARG A 131 11.60 10.13 2.81
CA ARG A 131 13.02 10.50 2.69
C ARG A 131 13.24 11.62 1.68
N PHE A 132 12.48 11.62 0.58
CA PHE A 132 12.48 12.71 -0.39
C PHE A 132 11.93 14.01 0.23
N ALA A 133 10.80 13.93 0.93
CA ALA A 133 10.20 15.06 1.63
C ALA A 133 11.19 15.67 2.64
N ARG A 134 11.81 14.85 3.49
CA ARG A 134 12.81 15.33 4.46
C ARG A 134 14.02 16.00 3.82
N ARG A 135 14.54 15.44 2.71
CA ARG A 135 15.66 16.03 1.97
C ARG A 135 15.29 17.38 1.34
N ALA A 136 14.06 17.51 0.86
CA ALA A 136 13.55 18.77 0.33
C ALA A 136 13.33 19.81 1.46
N THR A 137 12.92 19.39 2.65
CA THR A 137 12.69 20.31 3.79
C THR A 137 13.98 20.89 4.37
N THR A 138 15.13 20.21 4.26
CA THR A 138 16.42 20.78 4.70
C THR A 138 16.93 21.87 3.76
N ALA A 139 16.59 21.82 2.47
CA ALA A 139 16.99 22.84 1.49
C ALA A 139 16.18 24.15 1.60
N GLN A 140 14.96 24.11 2.15
CA GLN A 140 14.10 25.29 2.30
C GLN A 140 14.40 26.14 3.55
N ARG A 141 15.31 25.72 4.44
CA ARG A 141 15.66 26.47 5.67
C ARG A 141 16.85 27.42 5.53
N PHE A 142 17.44 27.54 4.34
CA PHE A 142 18.53 28.48 4.04
C PHE A 142 18.19 29.27 2.77
N ILE A 143 17.16 30.09 2.86
CA ILE A 143 16.98 31.19 1.91
C ILE A 143 16.45 32.37 2.73
N ASP A 144 17.38 33.12 3.30
CA ASP A 144 17.15 34.53 3.60
C ASP A 144 18.30 35.37 3.02
N ALA A 145 17.93 36.56 2.61
CA ALA A 145 18.54 37.37 1.56
C ALA A 145 20.09 37.51 1.56
N SER A 146 20.65 37.49 0.34
CA SER A 146 21.98 37.99 -0.07
C SER A 146 23.25 37.33 0.49
N ALA A 147 23.23 36.75 1.69
CA ALA A 147 24.39 36.05 2.27
C ALA A 147 24.60 34.62 1.72
N ASP A 148 23.59 34.06 1.05
CA ASP A 148 23.60 32.68 0.53
C ASP A 148 24.27 32.54 -0.86
N LEU A 149 24.33 33.59 -1.66
CA LEU A 149 24.88 33.51 -3.02
C LEU A 149 26.37 33.16 -3.01
N ASP A 150 27.11 33.68 -2.03
CA ASP A 150 28.52 33.33 -1.80
C ASP A 150 28.69 31.88 -1.33
N LEU A 151 27.77 31.37 -0.51
CA LEU A 151 27.80 29.97 -0.07
C LEU A 151 27.49 29.02 -1.24
N PHE A 152 26.55 29.39 -2.12
CA PHE A 152 26.28 28.66 -3.35
C PHE A 152 27.43 28.75 -4.35
N ALA A 153 28.07 29.92 -4.48
CA ALA A 153 29.26 30.09 -5.31
C ALA A 153 30.44 29.24 -4.80
N LEU A 154 30.66 29.20 -3.47
CA LEU A 154 31.67 28.35 -2.85
C LEU A 154 31.36 26.86 -3.05
N ARG A 155 30.09 26.46 -2.91
CA ARG A 155 29.67 25.08 -3.19
C ARG A 155 29.81 24.72 -4.67
N ALA A 156 29.57 25.67 -5.57
CA ALA A 156 29.81 25.51 -6.99
C ALA A 156 31.28 25.22 -7.26
N LEU A 157 32.20 26.02 -6.70
CA LEU A 157 33.64 25.81 -6.81
C LEU A 157 34.09 24.45 -6.27
N ALA A 158 33.43 23.94 -5.22
CA ALA A 158 33.80 22.67 -4.59
C ALA A 158 33.20 21.42 -5.26
N ARG A 159 32.08 21.54 -5.99
CA ARG A 159 31.31 20.37 -6.47
C ARG A 159 31.02 20.36 -7.97
N GLN A 160 31.14 21.49 -8.65
CA GLN A 160 30.86 21.56 -10.08
C GLN A 160 32.06 21.09 -10.91
N PRO A 161 31.83 20.45 -12.07
CA PRO A 161 32.90 19.98 -12.92
C PRO A 161 33.73 21.15 -13.47
N MET A 162 35.04 20.95 -13.63
CA MET A 162 36.00 21.97 -14.09
C MET A 162 35.60 22.61 -15.43
N THR A 163 34.98 21.85 -16.33
CA THR A 163 34.47 22.32 -17.63
C THR A 163 33.27 23.26 -17.52
N ALA A 164 32.49 23.19 -16.44
CA ALA A 164 31.41 24.13 -16.18
C ALA A 164 31.93 25.44 -15.57
N LEU A 165 32.96 25.35 -14.72
CA LEU A 165 33.60 26.52 -14.10
C LEU A 165 34.40 27.34 -15.12
N ALA A 166 35.15 26.67 -16.01
CA ALA A 166 35.93 27.32 -17.07
C ALA A 166 35.07 28.07 -18.11
N ARG A 167 33.78 27.75 -18.22
CA ARG A 167 32.83 28.49 -19.07
C ARG A 167 32.36 29.81 -18.45
N ILE A 168 32.58 30.00 -17.15
CA ILE A 168 32.17 31.21 -16.43
C ILE A 168 33.33 32.22 -16.38
N SER A 169 34.54 31.75 -16.07
CA SER A 169 35.74 32.57 -15.99
C SER A 169 36.98 31.72 -16.24
N ASP A 170 38.02 32.32 -16.80
CA ASP A 170 39.34 31.68 -16.96
C ASP A 170 40.04 31.43 -15.61
N ASP A 171 39.67 32.21 -14.57
CA ASP A 171 40.11 32.04 -13.18
C ASP A 171 38.91 32.18 -12.21
N PRO A 172 38.06 31.14 -12.08
CA PRO A 172 36.87 31.17 -11.23
C PRO A 172 37.19 31.37 -9.74
N ALA A 173 38.29 30.77 -9.26
CA ALA A 173 38.67 30.81 -7.85
C ALA A 173 39.30 32.15 -7.45
N GLY A 174 40.07 32.78 -8.33
CA GLY A 174 40.59 34.12 -8.08
C GLY A 174 39.53 35.19 -8.28
N ALA A 175 38.61 35.05 -9.25
CA ALA A 175 37.50 35.98 -9.42
C ALA A 175 36.54 35.98 -8.22
N TRP A 176 36.26 34.79 -7.65
CA TRP A 176 35.53 34.68 -6.39
C TRP A 176 36.27 35.33 -5.22
N ARG A 177 37.59 35.11 -5.08
CA ARG A 177 38.41 35.74 -4.03
C ARG A 177 38.48 37.26 -4.12
N ARG A 178 38.38 37.83 -5.32
CA ARG A 178 38.32 39.28 -5.55
C ARG A 178 36.92 39.86 -5.32
N GLY A 179 35.93 39.02 -5.04
CA GLY A 179 34.55 39.43 -4.80
C GLY A 179 33.84 39.97 -6.04
N ASP A 180 34.22 39.50 -7.24
CA ASP A 180 33.56 39.93 -8.48
C ASP A 180 32.07 39.55 -8.45
N PRO A 181 31.15 40.54 -8.38
CA PRO A 181 29.73 40.26 -8.20
C PRO A 181 29.12 39.46 -9.36
N ALA A 182 29.64 39.62 -10.57
CA ALA A 182 29.14 38.92 -11.75
C ALA A 182 29.51 37.43 -11.72
N VAL A 183 30.76 37.12 -11.31
CA VAL A 183 31.24 35.73 -11.22
C VAL A 183 30.63 35.00 -10.03
N VAL A 184 30.52 35.66 -8.87
CA VAL A 184 29.83 35.10 -7.69
C VAL A 184 28.38 34.74 -8.04
N HIS A 185 27.67 35.62 -8.75
CA HIS A 185 26.30 35.35 -9.20
C HIS A 185 26.23 34.19 -10.19
N ALA A 186 27.10 34.17 -11.21
CA ALA A 186 27.11 33.09 -12.19
C ALA A 186 27.41 31.71 -11.57
N LEU A 187 28.33 31.65 -10.59
CA LEU A 187 28.64 30.43 -9.84
C LEU A 187 27.45 30.00 -8.96
N GLY A 188 26.81 30.94 -8.26
CA GLY A 188 25.61 30.67 -7.48
C GLY A 188 24.46 30.15 -8.35
N VAL A 189 24.23 30.76 -9.52
CA VAL A 189 23.23 30.33 -10.51
C VAL A 189 23.51 28.92 -11.03
N LEU A 190 24.78 28.58 -11.28
CA LEU A 190 25.17 27.25 -11.75
C LEU A 190 24.79 26.17 -10.73
N GLU A 191 25.09 26.39 -9.45
CA GLU A 191 24.72 25.48 -8.37
C GLU A 191 23.21 25.46 -8.10
N LEU A 192 22.52 26.60 -8.23
CA LEU A 192 21.06 26.64 -8.10
C LEU A 192 20.38 25.85 -9.22
N ARG A 193 20.84 25.98 -10.47
CA ARG A 193 20.32 25.20 -11.61
C ARG A 193 20.57 23.70 -11.46
N SER A 194 21.74 23.30 -10.97
CA SER A 194 22.05 21.87 -10.74
C SER A 194 21.15 21.25 -9.66
N ASN A 195 20.71 22.06 -8.70
CA ASN A 195 19.77 21.68 -7.63
C ASN A 195 18.29 21.94 -7.98
N GLY A 196 17.99 22.47 -9.18
CA GLY A 196 16.63 22.73 -9.66
C GLY A 196 15.93 23.93 -9.02
N LEU A 197 16.70 24.93 -8.59
CA LEU A 197 16.23 26.16 -7.95
C LEU A 197 16.41 27.37 -8.90
N TRP A 198 15.48 28.33 -8.86
CA TRP A 198 15.54 29.55 -9.69
C TRP A 198 16.42 30.62 -9.02
N PRO A 199 17.37 31.24 -9.74
CA PRO A 199 18.19 32.30 -9.18
C PRO A 199 17.40 33.59 -8.91
N PRO A 200 17.72 34.33 -7.82
CA PRO A 200 17.17 35.66 -7.60
C PRO A 200 17.68 36.65 -8.67
N PRO A 201 16.88 37.68 -9.03
CA PRO A 201 17.31 38.75 -9.94
C PRO A 201 18.54 39.48 -9.38
N LEU A 202 19.42 39.93 -10.28
CA LEU A 202 20.50 40.85 -9.92
C LEU A 202 19.87 42.17 -9.46
N GLU A 203 19.88 42.46 -8.15
CA GLU A 203 19.54 43.81 -7.69
C GLU A 203 20.70 44.77 -8.03
N PRO A 204 20.45 45.86 -8.77
CA PRO A 204 21.44 46.91 -8.93
C PRO A 204 21.66 47.55 -7.55
N ARG A 205 22.86 47.44 -6.97
CA ARG A 205 23.20 48.21 -5.77
C ARG A 205 22.99 49.69 -6.07
N ALA A 206 22.10 50.33 -5.31
CA ALA A 206 22.05 51.79 -5.22
C ALA A 206 23.45 52.29 -4.82
N ARG A 207 23.96 53.24 -5.60
CA ARG A 207 25.28 53.86 -5.40
C ARG A 207 25.32 54.71 -4.14
#